data_AF-A0A8K0I0B2-F1
#
_entry.id   AF-A0A8K0I0B2-F1
#
_cell.length_a   1.000
_cell.length_b   1.000
_cell.length_c   1.000
_cell.angle_alpha   90.00
_cell.angle_beta   90.00
_cell.angle_gamma   90.00
#
_symmetry.space_group_name_H-M   'P 1'
#
loop_
_entity.id
_entity.type
_entity.pdbx_description
1 polymer ?
#
loop_
_entity_poly.entity_id
_entity_poly.type
_entity_poly.pdbx_seq_one_letter_code
_entity_poly.pdbx_strand_id
1 'polypeptide(L)' 'MEAMDVNLGLEERYIKKAFSGNGRHKPLFGTKVSHYPPCPRPDLVNGLRAHTDAGGVIFLFQDYQVGGLQILKDG' A
#
# COMPACT_ATOMS: atom_id res chain seq x y z
N MET A 1 9.74 6.39 7.44
CA MET A 1 8.84 7.56 7.27
C MET A 1 9.58 8.88 7.45
N GLU A 2 10.81 8.88 7.98
CA GLU A 2 11.64 10.09 8.14
C GLU A 2 11.91 10.82 6.81
N ALA A 3 12.15 10.10 5.71
CA ALA A 3 12.28 10.75 4.40
C ALA A 3 11.02 11.52 3.97
N MET A 4 9.83 11.01 4.32
CA MET A 4 8.57 11.72 4.07
C MET A 4 8.43 12.93 5.01
N ASP A 5 8.83 12.80 6.27
CA ASP A 5 8.86 13.93 7.21
C ASP A 5 9.69 15.08 6.63
N VAL A 6 10.92 14.79 6.17
CA VAL A 6 11.82 15.79 5.57
C VAL A 6 11.24 16.42 4.31
N ASN A 7 10.75 15.62 3.36
CA ASN A 7 10.20 16.12 2.10
C ASN A 7 8.95 16.99 2.30
N LEU A 8 8.21 16.79 3.38
CA LEU A 8 7.03 17.56 3.74
C LEU A 8 7.33 18.73 4.71
N GLY A 9 8.59 18.92 5.13
CA GLY A 9 8.99 19.95 6.09
C GLY A 9 8.48 19.72 7.51
N LEU A 10 8.22 18.46 7.89
CA LEU A 10 7.74 18.07 9.21
C LEU A 10 8.90 17.84 10.18
N GLU A 11 8.60 17.93 11.48
CA GLU A 11 9.53 17.52 12.53
C GLU A 11 9.92 16.04 12.38
N GLU A 12 11.14 15.71 12.81
CA GLU A 12 11.63 14.33 12.76
C GLU A 12 10.67 13.37 13.50
N ARG A 13 10.33 12.25 12.83
CA ARG A 13 9.44 11.19 13.35
C ARG A 13 7.98 11.63 13.54
N TYR A 14 7.57 12.77 12.98
CA TYR A 14 6.19 13.26 13.10
C TYR A 14 5.18 12.20 12.64
N ILE A 15 5.33 11.67 11.42
CA ILE A 15 4.38 10.70 10.86
C ILE A 15 4.34 9.42 11.73
N LYS A 16 5.49 8.97 12.26
CA LYS A 16 5.53 7.79 13.16
C LYS A 16 4.76 8.02 14.46
N LYS A 17 4.87 9.20 15.05
CA LYS A 17 4.11 9.58 16.26
C LYS A 17 2.61 9.60 15.96
N ALA A 18 2.21 10.16 14.81
CA ALA A 18 0.82 10.20 14.38
C ALA A 18 0.20 8.79 14.29
N PHE A 19 0.88 7.84 13.62
CA PHE A 19 0.42 6.44 13.51
C PHE A 19 0.40 5.67 14.84
N SER A 20 1.08 6.17 15.87
CA SER A 20 1.14 5.53 17.20
C SER A 20 0.24 6.24 18.22
N GLY A 21 -0.56 7.23 17.79
CA GLY A 21 -1.34 8.07 18.69
C GLY A 21 -0.47 8.76 19.74
N ASN A 22 0.70 9.27 19.36
CA ASN A 22 1.73 9.80 20.26
C ASN A 22 2.22 8.78 21.32
N GLY A 23 2.29 7.50 20.94
CA GLY A 23 2.75 6.41 21.80
C GLY A 23 1.65 5.73 22.61
N ARG A 24 0.38 6.12 22.44
CA ARG A 24 -0.79 5.48 23.08
C ARG A 24 -1.04 4.07 22.57
N HIS A 25 -0.65 3.77 21.33
CA HIS A 25 -0.75 2.44 20.75
C HIS A 25 0.40 2.17 19.79
N LYS A 26 0.63 0.90 19.49
CA LYS A 26 1.52 0.54 18.37
C LYS A 26 0.81 0.84 17.04
N PRO A 27 1.54 1.20 15.98
CA PRO A 27 0.99 1.23 14.64
C PRO A 27 0.46 -0.15 14.26
N LEU A 28 -0.66 -0.20 13.54
CA LEU A 28 -1.16 -1.44 12.96
C LEU A 28 -0.24 -1.86 11.80
N PHE A 29 0.26 -3.09 11.87
CA PHE A 29 1.10 -3.66 10.82
C PHE A 29 0.63 -5.08 10.54
N GLY A 30 0.28 -5.36 9.29
CA GLY A 30 -0.24 -6.66 8.87
C GLY A 30 0.07 -6.92 7.41
N THR A 31 0.09 -8.20 7.04
CA THR A 31 0.46 -8.64 5.69
C THR A 31 -0.73 -9.34 5.05
N LYS A 32 -1.17 -8.83 3.90
CA LYS A 32 -2.13 -9.52 3.04
C LYS A 32 -1.35 -10.41 2.05
N VAL A 33 -1.44 -11.72 2.21
CA VAL A 33 -0.87 -12.69 1.26
C VAL A 33 -1.95 -13.04 0.25
N SER A 34 -1.71 -12.76 -1.04
CA SER A 34 -2.66 -12.98 -2.12
C SER A 34 -2.02 -13.78 -3.25
N HIS A 35 -2.79 -14.67 -3.87
CA HIS A 35 -2.41 -15.37 -5.09
C HIS A 35 -3.54 -15.23 -6.10
N TYR A 36 -3.21 -14.79 -7.31
CA TYR A 36 -4.17 -14.58 -8.40
C TYR A 36 -3.89 -15.63 -9.47
N PRO A 37 -4.67 -16.73 -9.53
CA PRO A 37 -4.43 -17.81 -10.49
C PRO A 37 -4.79 -17.40 -11.93
N PRO A 38 -4.34 -18.15 -12.95
CA PRO A 38 -4.75 -17.93 -14.33
C PRO A 38 -6.27 -17.92 -14.50
N CYS A 39 -6.79 -16.92 -15.19
CA CYS A 39 -8.23 -16.79 -15.48
C CYS A 39 -8.47 -17.04 -16.98
N PRO A 40 -9.39 -17.96 -17.36
CA PRO A 40 -9.72 -18.20 -18.77
C PRO A 40 -10.42 -17.02 -19.47
N ARG A 41 -11.07 -16.14 -18.70
CA ARG A 41 -11.85 -14.99 -19.19
C ARG A 41 -11.52 -13.71 -18.39
N PRO A 42 -10.27 -13.21 -18.50
CA PRO A 42 -9.83 -12.04 -17.74
C PRO A 42 -10.53 -10.74 -18.20
N ASP A 43 -11.19 -10.76 -19.35
CA ASP A 43 -12.02 -9.67 -19.88
C ASP A 43 -13.31 -9.43 -19.06
N LEU A 44 -13.75 -10.43 -18.29
CA LEU A 44 -15.01 -10.36 -17.54
C LEU A 44 -14.81 -10.06 -16.04
N VAL A 45 -13.59 -10.25 -15.52
CA VAL A 45 -13.32 -10.12 -14.09
C VAL A 45 -11.90 -9.65 -13.81
N ASN A 46 -11.78 -8.76 -12.82
CA ASN A 46 -10.49 -8.33 -12.29
C ASN A 46 -10.05 -9.21 -11.12
N GLY A 47 -8.74 -9.46 -10.98
CA GLY A 47 -8.20 -10.10 -9.77
C GLY A 47 -8.54 -9.31 -8.50
N LEU A 48 -8.41 -7.97 -8.56
CA LEU A 48 -8.87 -7.05 -7.54
C LEU A 48 -9.40 -5.78 -8.22
N ARG A 49 -10.59 -5.32 -7.84
CA ARG A 49 -11.19 -4.10 -8.41
C ARG A 49 -10.38 -2.86 -8.02
N ALA A 50 -10.48 -1.81 -8.84
CA ALA A 50 -9.85 -0.52 -8.57
C ALA A 50 -10.30 0.04 -7.21
N HIS A 51 -9.33 0.48 -6.41
CA HIS A 51 -9.52 1.11 -5.11
C HIS A 51 -8.25 1.86 -4.71
N THR A 52 -8.36 2.69 -3.67
CA THR A 52 -7.22 3.22 -2.93
C THR A 52 -7.08 2.47 -1.62
N ASP A 53 -5.85 2.29 -1.15
CA ASP A 53 -5.62 1.74 0.19
C ASP A 53 -6.05 2.74 1.27
N ALA A 54 -6.74 2.26 2.30
CA ALA A 54 -7.20 3.11 3.41
C ALA A 54 -6.11 3.42 4.45
N GLY A 55 -4.97 2.69 4.39
CA GLY A 55 -3.92 2.71 5.40
C GLY A 55 -2.93 3.86 5.24
N GLY A 56 -1.78 3.71 5.91
CA GLY A 56 -0.65 4.63 5.78
C GLY A 56 0.22 4.30 4.57
N VAL A 57 1.30 3.55 4.80
CA VAL A 57 2.24 3.14 3.74
C VAL A 57 2.11 1.65 3.49
N ILE A 58 2.09 1.28 2.21
CA ILE A 58 1.94 -0.09 1.75
C ILE A 58 3.26 -0.53 1.12
N PHE A 59 3.81 -1.63 1.61
CA PHE A 59 4.98 -2.29 1.04
C PHE A 59 4.51 -3.53 0.30
N LEU A 60 4.75 -3.55 -1.00
CA LEU A 60 4.36 -4.65 -1.87
C LEU A 60 5.58 -5.45 -2.30
N PHE A 61 5.57 -6.74 -1.97
CA PHE A 61 6.47 -7.72 -2.57
C PHE A 61 5.67 -8.58 -3.54
N GLN A 62 5.70 -8.19 -4.82
CA GLN A 62 4.94 -8.86 -5.88
C GLN A 62 5.78 -9.91 -6.61
N ASP A 63 5.10 -10.75 -7.38
CA ASP A 63 5.74 -11.66 -8.32
C ASP A 63 6.62 -10.87 -9.30
N TYR A 64 7.81 -11.39 -9.59
CA TYR A 64 8.79 -10.72 -10.44
C TYR A 64 8.67 -11.11 -11.92
N GLN A 65 7.93 -12.17 -12.25
CA GLN A 65 7.71 -12.64 -13.62
C GLN A 65 6.29 -12.33 -14.10
N VAL A 66 5.29 -12.46 -13.24
CA VAL A 66 3.87 -12.31 -13.60
C VAL A 66 3.36 -10.91 -13.23
N GLY A 67 3.01 -10.11 -14.24
CA GLY A 67 2.40 -8.79 -14.05
C GLY A 67 0.91 -8.85 -13.65
N GLY A 68 0.31 -7.68 -13.40
CA GLY A 68 -1.14 -7.57 -13.14
C GLY A 68 -1.54 -6.37 -12.28
N LEU A 69 -0.63 -5.85 -11.46
CA LEU A 69 -0.84 -4.57 -10.78
C LEU A 69 -0.81 -3.43 -11.79
N GLN A 70 -1.80 -2.56 -11.72
CA GLN A 70 -1.91 -1.36 -12.55
C GLN A 70 -2.22 -0.16 -11.66
N ILE A 71 -1.73 1.02 -12.07
CA ILE A 71 -1.97 2.30 -11.41
C ILE A 71 -2.61 3.21 -12.44
N LEU A 72 -3.71 3.88 -12.08
CA LEU A 72 -4.32 4.90 -12.91
C LEU A 72 -3.59 6.23 -12.72
N LYS A 73 -3.09 6.82 -13.81
CA LYS A 73 -2.43 8.12 -13.83
C LYS A 73 -2.74 8.81 -15.15
N ASP A 74 -3.25 10.04 -15.09
CA ASP A 74 -3.56 10.90 -16.25
C ASP A 74 -4.64 10.37 -17.21
N GLY A 75 -5.48 9.45 -16.75
CA GLY A 75 -6.60 8.86 -17.52
C GLY A 75 -6.18 7.70 -18.43
#